data_AF-U7QXP7-F1
#
_entry.id   AF-U7QXP7-F1
#
_cell.length_a   1.000
_cell.length_b   1.000
_cell.length_c   1.000
_cell.angle_alpha   90.00
_cell.angle_beta   90.00
_cell.angle_gamma   90.00
#
_symmetry.space_group_name_H-M   'P 1'
#
loop_
_entity.id
_entity.type
_entity.pdbx_description
1 polymer ?
#
loop_
_entity_poly.entity_id
_entity_poly.type
_entity_poly.pdbx_seq_one_letter_code
_entity_poly.pdbx_strand_id
1 'polypeptide(L)' 'MLEIFIATFIFFLLAFAGMSLGYMIKRKSIQGSCGGLSSIGVEKVCDCPEPCDARKKRMAREAARQVQLEKHRII' A
#
# COMPACT_ATOMS: atom_id res chain seq x y z
N MET A 1 -19.37 -3.30 37.39
CA MET A 1 -18.95 -2.23 36.45
C MET A 1 -17.50 -2.40 36.03
N LEU A 2 -16.57 -2.56 36.98
CA LEU A 2 -15.15 -2.81 36.70
C LEU A 2 -14.88 -4.15 35.97
N GLU A 3 -15.55 -5.24 36.36
CA GLU A 3 -15.41 -6.56 35.71
C GLU A 3 -15.70 -6.53 34.20
N ILE A 4 -16.80 -5.88 33.81
CA ILE A 4 -17.18 -5.71 32.40
C ILE A 4 -16.15 -4.85 31.65
N PHE A 5 -15.63 -3.81 32.31
CA PHE A 5 -14.61 -2.93 31.75
C PHE A 5 -13.30 -3.69 31.47
N ILE A 6 -12.83 -4.49 32.44
CA ILE A 6 -11.61 -5.28 32.27
C ILE A 6 -11.81 -6.36 31.20
N ALA A 7 -12.95 -7.07 31.20
CA ALA A 7 -13.25 -8.11 30.22
C ALA A 7 -13.28 -7.54 28.79
N THR A 8 -13.93 -6.40 28.57
CA THR A 8 -13.98 -5.75 27.26
C THR A 8 -12.62 -5.22 26.82
N PHE A 9 -11.84 -4.63 27.73
CA PHE A 9 -10.49 -4.15 27.45
C PHE A 9 -9.55 -5.27 26.96
N ILE A 10 -9.56 -6.42 27.63
CA ILE A 10 -8.76 -7.60 27.23
C ILE A 10 -9.23 -8.14 25.88
N PHE A 11 -10.54 -8.20 25.65
CA PHE A 11 -11.09 -8.66 24.37
C PHE A 11 -10.60 -7.79 23.20
N PHE A 12 -10.63 -6.46 23.34
CA PHE A 12 -10.12 -5.56 22.31
C PHE A 12 -8.62 -5.73 22.09
N LEU A 13 -7.82 -5.87 23.15
CA LEU A 13 -6.39 -6.13 23.02
C LEU A 13 -6.10 -7.41 22.22
N LEU A 14 -6.83 -8.49 22.50
CA LEU A 14 -6.70 -9.74 21.75
C LEU A 14 -7.12 -9.58 20.29
N ALA A 15 -8.19 -8.84 20.00
CA ALA A 15 -8.63 -8.55 18.64
C ALA A 15 -7.57 -7.77 17.84
N PHE A 16 -7.00 -6.71 18.41
CA PHE A 16 -5.92 -5.94 17.77
C PHE A 16 -4.65 -6.75 17.57
N ALA A 17 -4.26 -7.56 18.57
CA ALA A 17 -3.12 -8.47 18.45
C ALA A 17 -3.33 -9.48 17.31
N GLY A 18 -4.54 -10.06 17.21
CA GLY A 18 -4.91 -10.97 16.12
C GLY A 18 -4.89 -10.30 14.74
N MET A 19 -5.41 -9.08 14.62
CA MET A 19 -5.34 -8.31 13.37
C MET A 19 -3.90 -7.99 12.96
N SER A 20 -3.04 -7.62 13.92
CA SER A 20 -1.62 -7.33 13.69
C SER A 20 -0.85 -8.56 13.22
N LEU A 21 -1.04 -9.71 13.89
CA LEU A 21 -0.46 -10.98 13.45
C LEU A 21 -0.98 -11.38 12.07
N GLY A 22 -2.27 -11.22 11.81
CA GLY A 22 -2.87 -11.48 10.50
C GLY A 22 -2.28 -10.62 9.39
N TYR A 23 -1.98 -9.34 9.67
CA TYR A 23 -1.31 -8.44 8.74
C TYR A 23 0.14 -8.86 8.47
N MET A 24 0.86 -9.26 9.51
CA MET A 24 2.26 -9.71 9.41
C MET A 24 2.38 -11.04 8.64
N ILE A 25 1.48 -11.99 8.86
CA ILE A 25 1.48 -13.28 8.15
C ILE A 25 1.09 -13.10 6.68
N LYS A 26 0.11 -12.25 6.38
CA LYS A 26 -0.31 -12.08 4.98
C LYS A 26 0.71 -11.35 4.12
N ARG A 27 1.66 -10.59 4.69
CA ARG A 27 2.69 -9.77 3.97
C ARG A 27 2.19 -9.04 2.72
N LYS A 28 0.88 -8.90 2.57
CA LYS A 28 0.24 -8.11 1.54
C LYS A 28 0.32 -6.71 2.10
N SER A 29 1.26 -5.94 1.58
CA SER A 29 1.22 -4.48 1.66
C SER A 29 -0.24 -4.07 1.46
N ILE A 30 -0.80 -3.20 2.32
CA ILE A 30 -2.17 -2.68 2.16
C ILE A 30 -2.44 -2.51 0.67
N GLN A 31 -3.31 -3.38 0.15
CA GLN A 31 -3.58 -3.47 -1.28
C GLN A 31 -4.22 -2.14 -1.65
N GLY A 32 -3.40 -1.19 -2.11
CA GLY A 32 -3.88 0.05 -2.72
C GLY A 32 -4.67 -0.28 -3.99
N SER A 33 -5.09 0.72 -4.75
CA SER A 33 -6.02 0.55 -5.88
C SER A 33 -5.63 -0.50 -6.94
N CYS A 34 -4.38 -1.00 -6.96
CA CYS A 34 -3.91 -2.07 -7.86
C CYS A 34 -3.63 -3.41 -7.17
N GLY A 35 -3.78 -3.52 -5.85
CA GLY A 35 -3.35 -4.70 -5.09
C GLY A 35 -4.20 -5.95 -5.30
N GLY A 36 -5.41 -5.83 -5.84
CA GLY A 36 -6.29 -6.98 -6.16
C GLY A 36 -6.04 -7.63 -7.53
N LEU A 37 -5.24 -7.00 -8.40
CA LEU A 37 -4.97 -7.50 -9.76
C LEU A 37 -3.83 -8.53 -9.80
N SER A 38 -2.98 -8.60 -8.77
CA SER A 38 -1.92 -9.60 -8.64
C SER A 38 -2.44 -11.02 -8.46
N SER A 39 -3.65 -11.20 -7.91
CA SER A 39 -4.29 -12.53 -7.82
C SER A 39 -4.89 -13.04 -9.13
N ILE A 40 -4.93 -12.20 -10.17
CA ILE A 40 -5.46 -12.54 -11.50
C ILE A 40 -4.29 -12.68 -12.53
N GLY A 41 -3.02 -12.63 -12.08
CA GLY A 41 -1.86 -12.76 -12.98
C GLY A 41 -1.65 -11.55 -13.91
N VAL A 42 -2.37 -10.45 -13.64
CA VAL A 42 -2.38 -9.22 -14.43
C VAL A 42 -1.35 -8.24 -13.85
N GLU A 43 -0.08 -8.63 -13.89
CA GLU A 43 1.04 -7.72 -13.58
C GLU A 43 1.53 -6.97 -14.84
N LYS A 44 0.96 -7.32 -16.01
CA LYS A 44 1.27 -6.76 -17.33
C LYS A 44 0.10 -6.05 -18.03
N VAL A 45 -1.09 -5.91 -17.43
CA VAL A 45 -2.24 -5.19 -18.03
C VAL A 45 -2.53 -3.88 -17.29
N CYS A 46 -1.50 -3.05 -17.12
CA CYS A 46 -1.71 -1.61 -17.02
C CYS A 46 -1.52 -0.95 -18.40
N ASP A 47 -1.96 -1.62 -19.47
CA ASP A 47 -2.34 -1.01 -20.75
C ASP A 47 -3.77 -0.47 -20.68
N CYS A 48 -4.16 0.10 -19.53
CA CYS A 48 -5.38 0.89 -19.47
C CYS A 48 -5.12 2.20 -20.22
N PRO A 49 -6.00 2.61 -21.17
CA PRO A 49 -5.85 3.84 -21.94
C PRO A 49 -5.73 5.09 -21.04
N GLU A 50 -6.24 5.02 -19.81
CA GLU A 50 -5.87 5.92 -18.73
C GLU A 50 -5.09 5.21 -17.61
N PRO A 51 -3.80 5.55 -17.39
CA PRO A 51 -3.03 4.98 -16.30
C PRO A 51 -3.60 5.42 -14.95
N CYS A 52 -3.65 4.48 -13.99
CA CYS A 52 -4.12 4.76 -12.64
C CYS A 52 -3.32 5.86 -11.95
N ASP A 53 -3.94 6.57 -10.99
CA ASP A 53 -3.35 7.71 -10.30
C ASP A 53 -2.01 7.38 -9.61
N ALA A 54 -1.87 6.15 -9.11
CA ALA A 54 -0.63 5.66 -8.52
C ALA A 54 0.51 5.56 -9.56
N ARG A 55 0.23 5.11 -10.79
CA ARG A 55 1.22 5.06 -11.88
C ARG A 55 1.50 6.45 -12.43
N LYS A 56 0.48 7.30 -12.63
CA LYS A 56 0.64 8.72 -12.99
C LYS A 56 1.57 9.43 -12.00
N LYS A 57 1.39 9.21 -10.69
CA LYS A 57 2.24 9.79 -9.63
C LYS A 57 3.67 9.24 -9.62
N ARG A 58 3.89 7.96 -9.94
CA ARG A 58 5.25 7.39 -10.10
C ARG A 58 5.96 7.96 -11.32
N MET A 59 5.30 7.98 -12.48
CA MET A 59 5.85 8.56 -13.72
C MET A 59 6.16 10.04 -13.56
N ALA A 60 5.30 10.82 -12.89
CA ALA A 60 5.55 12.22 -12.58
C ALA A 60 6.79 12.41 -11.68
N ARG A 61 6.98 11.53 -10.68
CA ARG A 61 8.17 11.56 -9.79
C ARG A 61 9.45 11.14 -10.53
N GLU A 62 9.35 10.26 -11.50
CA GLU A 62 10.48 9.83 -12.35
C GLU A 62 10.85 10.91 -13.36
N ALA A 63 9.87 11.49 -14.05
CA ALA A 63 10.06 12.62 -14.95
C ALA A 63 10.68 13.83 -14.24
N ALA A 64 10.19 14.17 -13.04
CA ALA A 64 10.79 15.23 -12.23
C ALA A 64 12.25 14.93 -11.85
N ARG A 65 12.60 13.66 -11.60
CA ARG A 65 13.98 13.25 -11.33
C ARG A 65 14.87 13.36 -12.56
N GLN A 66 14.38 12.97 -13.74
CA GLN A 66 15.10 13.09 -15.01
C GLN A 66 15.41 14.55 -15.34
N VAL A 67 14.42 15.44 -15.20
CA VAL A 67 14.60 16.89 -15.45
C VAL A 67 15.63 17.48 -14.48
N GLN A 68 15.65 17.05 -13.22
CA GLN A 68 16.66 17.51 -12.26
C GLN A 68 18.06 16.98 -12.60
N LEU A 69 18.18 15.71 -13.00
CA LEU A 69 19.45 15.13 -13.44
C LEU A 69 19.99 15.82 -14.69
N GLU A 70 19.10 16.14 -15.65
CA GLU A 70 19.47 16.89 -16.86
C GLU A 70 19.93 18.31 -16.53
N LYS A 71 19.26 18.99 -15.60
CA LYS A 71 19.63 20.35 -15.16
C LYS A 71 20.93 20.39 -14.33
N HIS A 72 21.24 19.32 -13.61
CA HIS A 72 22.49 19.14 -12.85
C HIS A 72 23.57 18.39 -13.63
N ARG A 73 23.35 18.08 -14.91
CA ARG A 73 24.39 17.57 -15.80
C ARG A 73 25.32 18.73 -16.17
N ILE A 74 26.32 18.93 -15.31
CA ILE A 74 27.43 19.87 -15.53
C ILE A 74 28.15 19.45 -16.83
N ILE A 75 28.12 20.34 -17.82
CA ILE A 75 29.15 20.42 -18.87
C ILE A 75 30.20 21.39 -18.36
#